data_AF-A0A6I5Z8Q8-F1
#
_entry.id   AF-A0A6I5Z8Q8-F1
#
_cell.length_a   1.000
_cell.length_b   1.000
_cell.length_c   1.000
_cell.angle_alpha   90.00
_cell.angle_beta   90.00
_cell.angle_gamma   90.00
#
_symmetry.space_group_name_H-M   'P 1'
#
loop_
_entity.id
_entity.type
_entity.pdbx_description
1 polymer ?
#
loop_
_entity_poly.entity_id
_entity_poly.type
_entity_poly.pdbx_seq_one_letter_code
_entity_poly.pdbx_strand_id
1 'polypeptide(L)'
;MPVRGQSEERRVHLVGVAPWQQAVDFYYNPDDDLDLDDLGFTFPARWAAGDLFVIVTTDSPASAVVVVEETHHDSTGPDSYDQYLGPFDGLSVRAVERRLGTPLPSAPATLDTASSERLIAAISAEEKSPTPWRELDERGCVAHSEPVEPYSRCACCGKWADEEPVLVHHLLVDIQELEFFGYGPIVVCLTCHDLLHRPLAPSSDDLMFGFRPLCPRCSAIRTCQVDRGFPAGPPGPGTLLAGCVISDPVTFEYRCDSCEYEWTDDDDGYQPLPAEFDDDVVVRARIAPIPEGVYRPYSRTGEPGRVVIGRYARRGPGPHAAAWGDAIHHELVGQDGRIYLVDPPTVRSAEPHTWETQQPSDDR
;
A
#
# COMPACT_ATOMS: atom_id res chain seq x y z
N MET A 1 -40.50 28.09 -21.42
CA MET A 1 -39.51 28.68 -20.50
C MET A 1 -38.14 28.26 -20.97
N PRO A 2 -37.24 29.20 -21.31
CA PRO A 2 -36.00 28.88 -21.99
C PRO A 2 -34.99 28.27 -21.02
N VAL A 3 -34.35 27.20 -21.49
CA VAL A 3 -33.13 26.59 -20.95
C VAL A 3 -31.96 27.56 -21.20
N ARG A 4 -31.29 28.00 -20.14
CA ARG A 4 -29.98 28.69 -20.08
C ARG A 4 -29.37 28.42 -18.69
N GLY A 5 -28.07 28.28 -18.47
CA GLY A 5 -26.90 28.51 -19.33
C GLY A 5 -26.06 27.24 -19.50
N GLN A 6 -25.44 27.07 -20.68
CA GLN A 6 -23.99 27.24 -20.82
C GLN A 6 -23.23 26.36 -19.81
N SER A 7 -22.67 25.26 -20.30
CA SER A 7 -21.49 24.66 -19.69
C SER A 7 -20.44 25.77 -19.60
N GLU A 8 -20.36 26.45 -18.45
CA GLU A 8 -19.19 27.24 -18.15
C GLU A 8 -17.99 26.27 -18.24
N GLU A 9 -16.99 26.62 -19.05
CA GLU A 9 -15.79 25.80 -19.20
C GLU A 9 -15.19 25.60 -17.81
N ARG A 10 -15.21 24.35 -17.34
CA ARG A 10 -14.54 23.91 -16.11
C ARG A 10 -13.07 24.33 -16.17
N ARG A 11 -12.64 25.22 -15.27
CA ARG A 11 -11.23 25.65 -15.21
C ARG A 11 -10.45 24.77 -14.26
N VAL A 12 -9.16 24.64 -14.54
CA VAL A 12 -8.22 23.98 -13.64
C VAL A 12 -7.32 25.03 -12.99
N HIS A 13 -7.21 24.93 -11.67
CA HIS A 13 -6.37 25.75 -10.82
C HIS A 13 -5.27 24.90 -10.20
N LEU A 14 -4.04 25.40 -10.23
CA LEU A 14 -2.95 24.87 -9.42
C LEU A 14 -3.03 25.53 -8.05
N VAL A 15 -3.14 24.74 -7.00
CA VAL A 15 -3.22 25.19 -5.60
C VAL A 15 -1.99 24.68 -4.89
N GLY A 16 -1.25 25.56 -4.23
CA GLY A 16 -0.06 25.18 -3.49
C GLY A 16 -0.40 24.78 -2.06
N VAL A 17 0.21 23.73 -1.53
CA VAL A 17 0.10 23.33 -0.12
C VAL A 17 1.48 23.22 0.51
N ALA A 18 1.57 23.63 1.78
CA ALA A 18 2.74 23.49 2.65
C ALA A 18 2.27 23.54 4.13
N PRO A 19 2.97 22.90 5.08
CA PRO A 19 4.08 21.97 4.88
C PRO A 19 3.65 20.67 4.20
N TRP A 20 4.47 20.14 3.28
CA TRP A 20 4.07 18.99 2.47
C TRP A 20 3.83 17.71 3.28
N GLN A 21 4.55 17.48 4.39
CA GLN A 21 4.32 16.30 5.23
C GLN A 21 2.93 16.31 5.86
N GLN A 22 2.52 17.46 6.41
CA GLN A 22 1.19 17.62 7.00
C GLN A 22 0.09 17.51 5.93
N ALA A 23 0.37 17.95 4.70
CA ALA A 23 -0.57 17.80 3.59
C ALA A 23 -0.76 16.32 3.24
N VAL A 24 0.32 15.53 3.24
CA VAL A 24 0.23 14.08 3.08
C VAL A 24 -0.57 13.47 4.22
N ASP A 25 -0.23 13.76 5.47
CA ASP A 25 -0.96 13.20 6.61
C ASP A 25 -2.45 13.53 6.55
N PHE A 26 -2.81 14.75 6.15
CA PHE A 26 -4.21 15.14 5.96
C PHE A 26 -4.97 14.32 4.91
N TYR A 27 -4.37 14.08 3.74
CA TYR A 27 -5.04 13.33 2.68
C TYR A 27 -4.96 11.80 2.85
N TYR A 28 -3.98 11.29 3.62
CA TYR A 28 -3.68 9.86 3.74
C TYR A 28 -4.04 9.23 5.08
N ASN A 29 -3.97 9.99 6.17
CA ASN A 29 -4.21 9.55 7.54
C ASN A 29 -5.16 10.51 8.24
N PRO A 30 -6.46 10.53 7.87
CA PRO A 30 -7.46 11.38 8.51
C PRO A 30 -7.84 10.82 9.89
N ASP A 31 -6.90 10.80 10.83
CA ASP A 31 -7.21 10.74 12.25
C ASP A 31 -7.59 12.17 12.71
N ASP A 32 -8.65 12.26 13.53
CA ASP A 32 -9.41 13.47 13.89
C ASP A 32 -8.62 14.60 14.60
N ASP A 33 -7.30 14.43 14.83
CA ASP A 33 -6.43 15.35 15.57
C ASP A 33 -5.48 16.17 14.67
N LEU A 34 -5.63 16.11 13.34
CA LEU A 34 -4.86 16.97 12.44
C LEU A 34 -5.31 18.43 12.59
N ASP A 35 -4.46 19.24 13.22
CA ASP A 35 -4.63 20.69 13.31
C ASP A 35 -4.57 21.29 11.89
N LEU A 36 -5.74 21.47 11.27
CA LEU A 36 -5.91 22.14 9.98
C LEU A 36 -5.31 23.54 9.94
N ASP A 37 -5.12 24.15 11.11
CA ASP A 37 -4.48 25.45 11.28
C ASP A 37 -2.99 25.45 10.89
N ASP A 38 -2.35 24.29 10.85
CA ASP A 38 -0.94 24.15 10.43
C ASP A 38 -0.77 24.02 8.90
N LEU A 39 -1.86 23.74 8.17
CA LEU A 39 -1.87 23.58 6.71
C LEU A 39 -2.08 24.92 5.99
N GLY A 40 -1.02 25.41 5.34
CA GLY A 40 -1.03 26.59 4.51
C GLY A 40 -1.38 26.27 3.06
N PHE A 41 -2.64 26.52 2.67
CA PHE A 41 -3.04 26.51 1.26
C PHE A 41 -2.84 27.88 0.61
N THR A 42 -2.38 27.86 -0.65
CA THR A 42 -2.26 29.04 -1.51
C THR A 42 -3.13 28.87 -2.74
N PHE A 43 -4.21 29.66 -2.80
CA PHE A 43 -5.22 29.59 -3.85
C PHE A 43 -5.06 30.73 -4.87
N PRO A 44 -5.53 30.55 -6.12
CA PRO A 44 -5.68 31.65 -7.07
C PRO A 44 -6.67 32.70 -6.57
N ALA A 45 -6.58 33.95 -7.07
CA ALA A 45 -7.43 35.03 -6.59
C ALA A 45 -8.94 34.86 -6.83
N ARG A 46 -9.33 33.98 -7.78
CA ARG A 46 -10.72 33.70 -8.15
C ARG A 46 -10.86 32.27 -8.65
N TRP A 47 -11.93 31.60 -8.22
CA TRP A 47 -12.43 30.31 -8.72
C TRP A 47 -13.96 30.34 -8.66
N ALA A 48 -14.61 29.39 -9.31
CA ALA A 48 -16.06 29.22 -9.27
C ALA A 48 -16.39 27.76 -8.93
N ALA A 49 -17.59 27.52 -8.39
CA ALA A 49 -18.09 26.17 -8.19
C ALA A 49 -18.05 25.35 -9.51
N GLY A 50 -17.59 24.11 -9.42
CA GLY A 50 -17.35 23.19 -10.54
C GLY A 50 -15.93 23.24 -11.10
N ASP A 51 -15.13 24.26 -10.77
CA ASP A 51 -13.71 24.32 -11.12
C ASP A 51 -12.92 23.22 -10.39
N LEU A 52 -11.78 22.83 -10.97
CA LEU A 52 -10.88 21.80 -10.44
C LEU A 52 -9.68 22.42 -9.74
N PHE A 53 -9.36 21.90 -8.56
CA PHE A 53 -8.12 22.17 -7.85
C PHE A 53 -7.16 21.01 -8.02
N VAL A 54 -5.97 21.28 -8.58
CA VAL A 54 -4.84 20.36 -8.60
C VAL A 54 -3.91 20.81 -7.48
N ILE A 55 -3.91 20.06 -6.37
CA ILE A 55 -3.14 20.42 -5.19
C ILE A 55 -1.70 19.92 -5.33
N VAL A 56 -0.75 20.85 -5.25
CA VAL A 56 0.67 20.61 -5.43
C VAL A 56 1.48 21.02 -4.20
N THR A 57 2.45 20.20 -3.81
CA THR A 57 3.37 20.55 -2.71
C THR A 57 4.36 21.62 -3.16
N THR A 58 4.54 22.66 -2.33
CA THR A 58 5.34 23.85 -2.69
C THR A 58 6.64 24.00 -1.91
N ASP A 59 6.77 23.35 -0.76
CA ASP A 59 7.95 23.39 0.11
C ASP A 59 8.75 22.07 0.13
N SER A 60 8.39 21.12 -0.75
CA SER A 60 9.13 19.86 -0.91
C SER A 60 10.34 20.03 -1.84
N PRO A 61 11.48 19.36 -1.58
CA PRO A 61 12.60 19.28 -2.52
C PRO A 61 12.20 18.66 -3.88
N ALA A 62 11.11 17.89 -3.92
CA ALA A 62 10.48 17.41 -5.14
C ALA A 62 8.95 17.66 -5.07
N SER A 63 8.44 18.60 -5.88
CA SER A 63 7.01 18.90 -5.91
C SER A 63 6.18 17.71 -6.41
N ALA A 64 5.06 17.48 -5.74
CA ALA A 64 4.13 16.38 -5.99
C ALA A 64 2.71 16.91 -6.21
N VAL A 65 1.95 16.30 -7.10
CA VAL A 65 0.48 16.41 -7.11
C VAL A 65 -0.05 15.42 -6.06
N VAL A 66 -0.84 15.94 -5.12
CA VAL A 66 -1.40 15.16 -4.00
C VAL A 66 -2.78 14.63 -4.34
N VAL A 67 -3.66 15.51 -4.84
CA VAL A 67 -5.04 15.19 -5.17
C VAL A 67 -5.57 16.16 -6.23
N VAL A 68 -6.60 15.74 -6.97
CA VAL A 68 -7.43 16.63 -7.78
C VAL A 68 -8.83 16.66 -7.21
N GLU A 69 -9.34 17.86 -6.93
CA GLU A 69 -10.60 18.08 -6.23
C GLU A 69 -11.55 18.95 -7.06
N GLU A 70 -12.85 18.69 -6.95
CA GLU A 70 -13.90 19.54 -7.50
C GLU A 70 -14.43 20.51 -6.45
N THR A 71 -14.53 21.79 -6.83
CA THR A 71 -15.06 22.84 -5.95
C THR A 71 -16.59 22.84 -5.96
N HIS A 72 -17.24 22.92 -4.80
CA HIS A 72 -18.71 22.87 -4.74
C HIS A 72 -19.40 24.23 -4.54
N HIS A 73 -18.82 25.22 -3.84
CA HIS A 73 -19.46 26.53 -3.58
C HIS A 73 -18.48 27.73 -3.48
N ASP A 74 -18.99 28.94 -3.73
CA ASP A 74 -18.32 30.22 -3.44
C ASP A 74 -18.24 30.41 -1.90
N SER A 75 -17.11 30.02 -1.29
CA SER A 75 -16.86 30.15 0.15
C SER A 75 -15.47 30.75 0.41
N THR A 76 -15.33 31.49 1.51
CA THR A 76 -14.07 32.11 1.97
C THR A 76 -13.29 31.22 2.94
N GLY A 77 -13.66 29.95 3.10
CA GLY A 77 -12.98 28.97 3.97
C GLY A 77 -12.92 27.56 3.32
N PRO A 78 -12.12 26.64 3.87
CA PRO A 78 -11.99 25.28 3.34
C PRO A 78 -13.26 24.47 3.64
N ASP A 79 -14.22 24.48 2.71
CA ASP A 79 -15.47 23.71 2.80
C ASP A 79 -15.55 22.67 1.68
N SER A 80 -15.90 21.44 2.08
CA SER A 80 -16.20 20.21 1.30
C SER A 80 -15.78 20.18 -0.18
N TYR A 81 -14.78 19.36 -0.46
CA TYR A 81 -14.33 19.03 -1.81
C TYR A 81 -14.74 17.58 -2.14
N ASP A 82 -15.25 17.35 -3.36
CA ASP A 82 -15.36 15.97 -3.86
C ASP A 82 -14.05 15.62 -4.55
N GLN A 83 -13.46 14.51 -4.13
CA GLN A 83 -12.26 13.97 -4.74
C GLN A 83 -12.56 13.54 -6.19
N TYR A 84 -11.92 14.23 -7.14
CA TYR A 84 -12.06 13.97 -8.56
C TYR A 84 -11.04 12.93 -9.06
N LEU A 85 -9.78 13.06 -8.63
CA LEU A 85 -8.72 12.07 -8.83
C LEU A 85 -7.80 12.02 -7.60
N GLY A 86 -7.20 10.86 -7.36
CA GLY A 86 -6.32 10.63 -6.21
C GLY A 86 -7.07 10.09 -4.98
N PRO A 87 -6.46 10.15 -3.78
CA PRO A 87 -5.18 10.79 -3.52
C PRO A 87 -4.03 9.96 -4.15
N PHE A 88 -2.98 10.62 -4.64
CA PHE A 88 -1.84 9.95 -5.31
C PHE A 88 -0.62 9.87 -4.42
N ASP A 89 0.03 8.70 -4.34
CA ASP A 89 1.22 8.42 -3.51
C ASP A 89 2.47 9.19 -3.98
N GLY A 90 2.36 10.51 -4.10
CA GLY A 90 3.36 11.45 -4.60
C GLY A 90 3.55 11.41 -6.11
N LEU A 91 2.55 11.86 -6.88
CA LEU A 91 2.71 11.99 -8.33
C LEU A 91 3.67 13.14 -8.68
N SER A 92 4.82 12.83 -9.28
CA SER A 92 5.85 13.85 -9.57
C SER A 92 5.37 14.92 -10.54
N VAL A 93 5.44 16.19 -10.11
CA VAL A 93 5.16 17.33 -10.98
C VAL A 93 6.09 17.31 -12.19
N ARG A 94 7.38 16.95 -12.01
CA ARG A 94 8.33 16.84 -13.13
C ARG A 94 7.95 15.75 -14.12
N ALA A 95 7.38 14.63 -13.66
CA ALA A 95 6.89 13.59 -14.54
C ALA A 95 5.64 14.03 -15.33
N VAL A 96 4.73 14.73 -14.66
CA VAL A 96 3.56 15.35 -15.31
C VAL A 96 3.99 16.38 -16.37
N GLU A 97 4.93 17.27 -16.04
CA GLU A 97 5.51 18.24 -16.98
C GLU A 97 6.18 17.57 -18.18
N ARG A 98 6.89 16.45 -17.96
CA ARG A 98 7.48 15.67 -19.04
C ARG A 98 6.42 15.13 -20.00
N ARG A 99 5.28 14.65 -19.50
CA ARG A 99 4.16 14.22 -20.36
C ARG A 99 3.49 15.36 -21.10
N LEU A 100 3.39 16.52 -20.44
CA LEU A 100 2.87 17.75 -21.04
C LEU A 100 3.80 18.29 -22.14
N GLY A 101 5.09 18.01 -22.04
CA GLY A 101 6.14 18.58 -22.89
C GLY A 101 6.48 20.03 -22.56
N THR A 102 5.91 20.59 -21.49
CA THR A 102 6.09 21.97 -21.04
C THR A 102 6.04 22.05 -19.53
N PRO A 103 6.81 22.94 -18.88
CA PRO A 103 6.73 23.16 -17.45
C PRO A 103 5.37 23.75 -17.06
N LEU A 104 4.90 23.42 -15.86
CA LEU A 104 3.71 24.01 -15.27
C LEU A 104 4.05 25.39 -14.66
N PRO A 105 3.10 26.33 -14.65
CA PRO A 105 3.27 27.55 -13.88
C PRO A 105 3.35 27.23 -12.39
N SER A 106 4.10 28.01 -11.63
CA SER A 106 4.15 27.88 -10.17
C SER A 106 2.77 28.11 -9.56
N ALA A 107 2.40 27.30 -8.58
CA ALA A 107 1.18 27.53 -7.81
C ALA A 107 1.31 28.79 -6.93
N PRO A 108 0.22 29.56 -6.73
CA PRO A 108 -1.11 29.37 -7.33
C PRO A 108 -1.19 29.87 -8.77
N ALA A 109 -1.88 29.12 -9.64
CA ALA A 109 -2.11 29.52 -11.03
C ALA A 109 -3.46 29.04 -11.55
N THR A 110 -4.00 29.70 -12.58
CA THR A 110 -5.18 29.25 -13.33
C THR A 110 -4.77 28.97 -14.75
N LEU A 111 -5.12 27.78 -15.24
CA LEU A 111 -4.76 27.34 -16.59
C LEU A 111 -5.85 27.71 -17.59
N ASP A 112 -5.45 27.95 -18.84
CA ASP A 112 -6.40 28.01 -19.95
C ASP A 112 -7.03 26.63 -20.23
N THR A 113 -8.14 26.60 -20.95
CA THR A 113 -8.92 25.37 -21.22
C THR A 113 -8.09 24.27 -21.89
N ALA A 114 -7.26 24.62 -22.88
CA ALA A 114 -6.44 23.64 -23.59
C ALA A 114 -5.30 23.09 -22.72
N SER A 115 -4.74 23.90 -21.83
CA SER A 115 -3.75 23.45 -20.85
C SER A 115 -4.38 22.63 -19.72
N SER A 116 -5.61 22.96 -19.33
CA SER A 116 -6.41 22.24 -18.32
C SER A 116 -6.67 20.80 -18.73
N GLU A 117 -7.23 20.59 -19.93
CA GLU A 117 -7.50 19.24 -20.45
C GLU A 117 -6.24 18.39 -20.58
N ARG A 118 -5.15 18.99 -21.09
CA ARG A 118 -3.85 18.31 -21.21
C ARG A 118 -3.26 17.94 -19.85
N LEU A 119 -3.41 18.80 -18.84
CA LEU A 119 -2.93 18.52 -17.48
C LEU A 119 -3.67 17.33 -16.86
N ILE A 120 -5.00 17.33 -16.89
CA ILE A 120 -5.78 16.21 -16.33
C ILE A 120 -5.46 14.89 -17.05
N ALA A 121 -5.31 14.92 -18.38
CA ALA A 121 -4.88 13.76 -19.15
C ALA A 121 -3.46 13.29 -18.79
N ALA A 122 -2.53 14.23 -18.58
CA ALA A 122 -1.15 13.92 -18.18
C ALA A 122 -1.08 13.32 -16.77
N ILE A 123 -1.83 13.87 -15.80
CA ILE A 123 -1.97 13.33 -14.43
C ILE A 123 -2.50 11.89 -14.50
N SER A 124 -3.63 11.69 -15.19
CA SER A 124 -4.25 10.37 -15.33
C SER A 124 -3.33 9.35 -16.03
N ALA A 125 -2.51 9.80 -16.99
CA ALA A 125 -1.58 8.93 -17.70
C ALA A 125 -0.34 8.58 -16.85
N GLU A 126 0.13 9.52 -16.02
CA GLU A 126 1.24 9.29 -15.09
C GLU A 126 0.83 8.37 -13.95
N GLU A 127 -0.39 8.52 -13.42
CA GLU A 127 -0.95 7.62 -12.41
C GLU A 127 -1.01 6.17 -12.93
N LYS A 128 -1.51 5.98 -14.16
CA LYS A 128 -1.65 4.64 -14.76
C LYS A 128 -0.33 3.99 -15.14
N SER A 129 0.68 4.77 -15.49
CA SER A 129 1.96 4.28 -15.97
C SER A 129 3.07 5.22 -15.50
N PRO A 130 3.51 5.13 -14.23
CA PRO A 130 4.47 6.07 -13.67
C PRO A 130 5.78 6.10 -14.45
N THR A 131 6.32 7.29 -14.64
CA THR A 131 7.64 7.51 -15.22
C THR A 131 8.70 7.09 -14.21
N PRO A 132 9.64 6.20 -14.57
CA PRO A 132 10.73 5.83 -13.67
C PRO A 132 11.54 7.05 -13.23
N TRP A 133 11.87 7.13 -11.94
CA TRP A 133 12.59 8.29 -11.40
C TRP A 133 13.93 8.52 -12.09
N ARG A 134 14.63 7.44 -12.45
CA ARG A 134 15.90 7.49 -13.20
C ARG A 134 15.81 8.27 -14.51
N GLU A 135 14.63 8.37 -15.11
CA GLU A 135 14.41 9.16 -16.32
C GLU A 135 14.12 10.64 -16.02
N LEU A 136 13.79 10.97 -14.76
CA LEU A 136 13.49 12.31 -14.27
C LEU A 136 14.73 12.99 -13.70
N ASP A 137 15.60 12.23 -13.01
CA ASP A 137 16.84 12.75 -12.41
C ASP A 137 17.96 11.70 -12.36
N GLU A 138 18.83 11.71 -13.37
CA GLU A 138 19.99 10.80 -13.44
C GLU A 138 21.09 11.12 -12.41
N ARG A 139 21.03 12.27 -11.72
CA ARG A 139 22.12 12.76 -10.85
C ARG A 139 21.87 12.54 -9.36
N GLY A 140 20.64 12.18 -8.96
CA GLY A 140 20.23 12.23 -7.57
C GLY A 140 20.69 11.04 -6.69
N CYS A 141 21.12 9.92 -7.28
CA CYS A 141 21.52 8.73 -6.52
C CYS A 141 22.93 8.28 -6.90
N VAL A 142 23.89 8.56 -6.03
CA VAL A 142 25.34 8.34 -6.27
C VAL A 142 25.73 6.86 -6.12
N ALA A 143 24.88 6.02 -5.52
CA ALA A 143 25.22 4.64 -5.14
C ALA A 143 25.08 3.59 -6.27
N HIS A 144 24.57 3.97 -7.45
CA HIS A 144 24.20 3.02 -8.51
C HIS A 144 25.33 2.22 -9.18
N SER A 145 26.60 2.57 -8.94
CA SER A 145 27.73 2.00 -9.69
C SER A 145 28.34 0.74 -9.10
N GLU A 146 27.98 0.36 -7.87
CA GLU A 146 28.59 -0.80 -7.23
C GLU A 146 27.90 -2.12 -7.65
N PRO A 147 28.65 -3.19 -7.95
CA PRO A 147 28.08 -4.50 -8.22
C PRO A 147 27.26 -5.01 -7.03
N VAL A 148 26.11 -5.62 -7.31
CA VAL A 148 25.31 -6.33 -6.31
C VAL A 148 25.66 -7.82 -6.33
N GLU A 149 25.73 -8.44 -5.16
CA GLU A 149 26.00 -9.88 -5.06
C GLU A 149 24.91 -10.73 -5.74
N PRO A 150 25.26 -11.86 -6.39
CA PRO A 150 24.31 -12.68 -7.14
C PRO A 150 23.15 -13.28 -6.32
N TYR A 151 23.31 -13.38 -5.00
CA TYR A 151 22.31 -13.95 -4.08
C TYR A 151 21.61 -12.87 -3.25
N SER A 152 21.76 -11.60 -3.64
CA SER A 152 21.05 -10.52 -2.98
C SER A 152 19.55 -10.58 -3.25
N ARG A 153 18.78 -10.12 -2.27
CA ARG A 153 17.36 -9.84 -2.40
C ARG A 153 17.13 -8.35 -2.32
N CYS A 154 16.06 -7.87 -2.93
CA CYS A 154 15.57 -6.53 -2.67
C CYS A 154 15.21 -6.38 -1.18
N ALA A 155 15.82 -5.43 -0.49
CA ALA A 155 15.58 -5.16 0.94
C ALA A 155 14.13 -4.75 1.23
N CYS A 156 13.43 -4.17 0.23
CA CYS A 156 12.03 -3.80 0.35
C CYS A 156 11.11 -4.99 0.01
N CYS A 157 11.03 -5.39 -1.26
CA CYS A 157 10.05 -6.39 -1.71
C CYS A 157 10.46 -7.85 -1.53
N GLY A 158 11.70 -8.13 -1.08
CA GLY A 158 12.18 -9.49 -0.85
C GLY A 158 12.49 -10.33 -2.10
N LYS A 159 12.14 -9.85 -3.31
CA LYS A 159 12.42 -10.55 -4.57
C LYS A 159 13.92 -10.77 -4.78
N TRP A 160 14.26 -11.91 -5.35
CA TRP A 160 15.63 -12.29 -5.65
C TRP A 160 16.19 -11.65 -6.93
N ALA A 161 17.52 -11.55 -7.01
CA ALA A 161 18.24 -11.05 -8.17
C ALA A 161 18.05 -11.88 -9.46
N ASP A 162 17.60 -13.13 -9.36
CA ASP A 162 17.31 -13.99 -10.52
C ASP A 162 15.85 -13.86 -11.00
N GLU A 163 14.95 -13.35 -10.15
CA GLU A 163 13.56 -13.00 -10.49
C GLU A 163 13.44 -11.59 -11.06
N GLU A 164 14.32 -10.66 -10.67
CA GLU A 164 14.36 -9.28 -11.15
C GLU A 164 15.70 -8.96 -11.82
N PRO A 165 15.72 -8.45 -13.06
CA PRO A 165 16.92 -8.42 -13.89
C PRO A 165 18.03 -7.48 -13.37
N VAL A 166 17.72 -6.53 -12.48
CA VAL A 166 18.68 -5.57 -11.96
C VAL A 166 18.34 -5.17 -10.52
N LEU A 167 19.28 -5.44 -9.61
CA LEU A 167 19.33 -4.85 -8.28
C LEU A 167 20.34 -3.70 -8.26
N VAL A 168 20.07 -2.67 -7.46
CA VAL A 168 20.92 -1.49 -7.30
C VAL A 168 21.08 -1.13 -5.83
N HIS A 169 22.17 -0.45 -5.50
CA HIS A 169 22.35 0.14 -4.18
C HIS A 169 21.57 1.45 -4.05
N HIS A 170 20.92 1.64 -2.91
CA HIS A 170 20.20 2.85 -2.52
C HIS A 170 20.79 3.38 -1.21
N LEU A 171 21.09 4.68 -1.17
CA LEU A 171 21.63 5.32 0.02
C LEU A 171 20.49 5.83 0.89
N LEU A 172 20.40 5.30 2.11
CA LEU A 172 19.49 5.81 3.13
C LEU A 172 19.99 7.17 3.65
N VAL A 173 19.06 8.11 3.83
CA VAL A 173 19.37 9.46 4.31
C VAL A 173 18.69 9.78 5.63
N ASP A 174 17.66 9.02 6.01
CA ASP A 174 16.96 9.19 7.28
C ASP A 174 17.70 8.47 8.43
N ILE A 175 17.78 9.13 9.59
CA ILE A 175 18.52 8.60 10.75
C ILE A 175 17.86 7.36 11.32
N GLN A 176 16.52 7.30 11.36
CA GLN A 176 15.79 6.15 11.88
C GLN A 176 15.96 4.94 10.95
N GLU A 177 15.93 5.18 9.64
CA GLU A 177 16.24 4.15 8.64
C GLU A 177 17.69 3.65 8.77
N LEU A 178 18.65 4.54 8.97
CA LEU A 178 20.06 4.16 9.17
C LEU A 178 20.25 3.32 10.45
N GLU A 179 19.50 3.61 11.51
CA GLU A 179 19.53 2.80 12.73
C GLU A 179 18.92 1.40 12.51
N PHE A 180 17.89 1.30 11.67
CA PHE A 180 17.20 0.05 11.39
C PHE A 180 17.90 -0.83 10.34
N PHE A 181 18.28 -0.26 9.18
CA PHE A 181 18.92 -0.97 8.08
C PHE A 181 20.46 -1.01 8.20
N GLY A 182 21.04 -0.19 9.07
CA GLY A 182 22.48 0.01 9.18
C GLY A 182 22.99 1.21 8.38
N TYR A 183 24.19 1.67 8.72
CA TYR A 183 24.80 2.88 8.16
C TYR A 183 25.36 2.75 6.72
N GLY A 184 24.94 1.72 5.97
CA GLY A 184 25.38 1.43 4.61
C GLY A 184 24.24 1.54 3.59
N PRO A 185 24.53 1.46 2.28
CA PRO A 185 23.48 1.38 1.28
C PRO A 185 22.69 0.07 1.43
N ILE A 186 21.41 0.13 1.08
CA ILE A 186 20.57 -1.07 0.93
C ILE A 186 20.53 -1.51 -0.52
N VAL A 187 20.30 -2.79 -0.76
CA VAL A 187 20.12 -3.34 -2.10
C VAL A 187 18.62 -3.41 -2.42
N VAL A 188 18.19 -2.82 -3.53
CA VAL A 188 16.78 -2.80 -3.95
C VAL A 188 16.63 -3.09 -5.44
N CYS A 189 15.50 -3.65 -5.86
CA CYS A 189 15.19 -3.77 -7.29
C CYS A 189 14.89 -2.39 -7.90
N LEU A 190 14.97 -2.26 -9.23
CA LEU A 190 14.71 -0.98 -9.90
C LEU A 190 13.33 -0.39 -9.58
N THR A 191 12.30 -1.22 -9.43
CA THR A 191 10.97 -0.76 -9.06
C THR A 191 10.96 -0.16 -7.65
N CYS A 192 11.48 -0.87 -6.65
CA CYS A 192 11.56 -0.34 -5.28
C CYS A 192 12.47 0.88 -5.20
N HIS A 193 13.55 0.91 -6.00
CA HIS A 193 14.40 2.08 -6.11
C HIS A 193 13.63 3.31 -6.64
N ASP A 194 12.84 3.16 -7.70
CA ASP A 194 12.03 4.27 -8.23
C ASP A 194 10.97 4.74 -7.21
N LEU A 195 10.41 3.82 -6.42
CA LEU A 195 9.45 4.15 -5.34
C LEU A 195 10.09 5.00 -4.25
N LEU A 196 11.30 4.64 -3.81
CA LEU A 196 12.08 5.37 -2.79
C LEU A 196 12.47 6.79 -3.22
N HIS A 197 12.45 7.08 -4.52
CA HIS A 197 12.72 8.43 -5.04
C HIS A 197 11.45 9.17 -5.49
N ARG A 198 10.27 8.66 -5.16
CA ARG A 198 9.04 9.42 -5.39
C ARG A 198 9.07 10.73 -4.58
N PRO A 199 8.44 11.79 -5.08
CA PRO A 199 8.31 13.06 -4.36
C PRO A 199 7.79 12.94 -2.92
N LEU A 200 6.85 12.03 -2.69
CA LEU A 200 6.33 11.65 -1.38
C LEU A 200 6.77 10.20 -1.13
N ALA A 201 8.08 10.00 -1.09
CA ALA A 201 8.64 8.66 -0.97
C ALA A 201 8.12 8.00 0.31
N PRO A 202 7.56 6.77 0.22
CA PRO A 202 7.38 5.97 1.41
C PRO A 202 8.74 5.73 2.06
N SER A 203 8.76 5.59 3.39
CA SER A 203 9.98 5.12 4.04
C SER A 203 10.33 3.72 3.52
N SER A 204 11.61 3.37 3.61
CA SER A 204 12.12 2.04 3.31
C SER A 204 11.43 0.97 4.16
N ASP A 205 11.09 1.31 5.40
CA ASP A 205 10.27 0.48 6.30
C ASP A 205 8.85 0.30 5.75
N ASP A 206 8.19 1.38 5.32
CA ASP A 206 6.83 1.31 4.76
C ASP A 206 6.79 0.48 3.50
N LEU A 207 7.79 0.59 2.62
CA LEU A 207 7.90 -0.28 1.45
C LEU A 207 8.16 -1.72 1.86
N MET A 208 9.14 -1.96 2.74
CA MET A 208 9.50 -3.31 3.17
C MET A 208 8.32 -4.04 3.80
N PHE A 209 7.67 -3.43 4.80
CA PHE A 209 6.51 -4.01 5.45
C PHE A 209 5.25 -3.92 4.59
N GLY A 210 5.19 -3.00 3.62
CA GLY A 210 4.15 -2.88 2.59
C GLY A 210 4.07 -4.08 1.66
N PHE A 211 5.20 -4.69 1.32
CA PHE A 211 5.26 -5.88 0.47
C PHE A 211 5.04 -7.21 1.20
N ARG A 212 4.94 -7.19 2.54
CA ARG A 212 4.75 -8.40 3.36
C ARG A 212 3.27 -8.58 3.70
N PRO A 213 2.79 -9.80 4.01
CA PRO A 213 1.41 -9.96 4.46
C PRO A 213 1.20 -9.28 5.82
N LEU A 214 0.04 -8.64 6.01
CA LEU A 214 -0.39 -8.23 7.35
C LEU A 214 -0.49 -9.45 8.25
N CYS A 215 -0.18 -9.30 9.54
CA CYS A 215 -0.37 -10.39 10.49
C CYS A 215 -1.82 -10.92 10.41
N PRO A 216 -2.04 -12.23 10.20
CA PRO A 216 -3.38 -12.79 10.08
C PRO A 216 -4.15 -12.77 11.42
N ARG A 217 -3.43 -12.56 12.54
CA ARG A 217 -3.97 -12.58 13.89
C ARG A 217 -4.40 -11.20 14.39
N CYS A 218 -3.52 -10.20 14.28
CA CYS A 218 -3.76 -8.84 14.81
C CYS A 218 -3.80 -7.76 13.73
N SER A 219 -3.60 -8.11 12.46
CA SER A 219 -3.57 -7.17 11.32
C SER A 219 -2.45 -6.13 11.38
N ALA A 220 -1.44 -6.31 12.23
CA ALA A 220 -0.25 -5.45 12.26
C ALA A 220 0.54 -5.52 10.94
N ILE A 221 1.12 -4.37 10.57
CA ILE A 221 1.91 -4.19 9.35
C ILE A 221 3.34 -4.74 9.50
N ARG A 222 3.93 -4.62 10.69
CA ARG A 222 5.30 -5.05 10.98
C ARG A 222 5.41 -6.57 11.06
N THR A 223 5.47 -7.17 9.88
CA THR A 223 5.70 -8.61 9.67
C THR A 223 7.16 -8.81 9.32
N CYS A 224 7.86 -9.60 10.11
CA CYS A 224 9.22 -10.04 9.82
C CYS A 224 9.19 -11.28 8.93
N GLN A 225 10.09 -11.35 7.96
CA GLN A 225 10.35 -12.58 7.22
C GLN A 225 11.21 -13.51 8.08
N VAL A 226 10.95 -14.81 8.04
CA VAL A 226 11.77 -15.80 8.71
C VAL A 226 12.62 -16.52 7.67
N ASP A 227 13.94 -16.32 7.74
CA ASP A 227 14.90 -17.07 6.96
C ASP A 227 15.48 -18.23 7.78
N ARG A 228 15.77 -19.32 7.08
CA ARG A 228 16.26 -20.57 7.68
C ARG A 228 17.60 -20.98 7.12
N GLY A 229 18.31 -21.77 7.90
CA GLY A 229 19.62 -22.27 7.53
C GLY A 229 20.72 -21.24 7.82
N PHE A 230 21.83 -21.39 7.10
CA PHE A 230 22.99 -20.54 7.25
C PHE A 230 23.03 -19.55 6.08
N PRO A 231 22.49 -18.33 6.24
CA PRO A 231 22.55 -17.33 5.18
C PRO A 231 24.02 -17.03 4.84
N ALA A 232 24.28 -16.63 3.59
CA ALA A 232 25.62 -16.24 3.13
C ALA A 232 26.15 -14.95 3.79
N GLY A 233 25.30 -14.25 4.55
CA GLY A 233 25.61 -13.03 5.28
C GLY A 233 24.65 -12.80 6.45
N PRO A 234 24.79 -11.70 7.20
CA PRO A 234 23.81 -11.33 8.21
C PRO A 234 22.40 -11.23 7.58
N PRO A 235 21.33 -11.55 8.33
CA PRO A 235 19.98 -11.41 7.82
C PRO A 235 19.73 -9.95 7.45
N GLY A 236 19.03 -9.74 6.33
CA GLY A 236 18.60 -8.41 5.93
C GLY A 236 17.62 -7.80 6.96
N PRO A 237 17.36 -6.49 6.87
CA PRO A 237 16.43 -5.83 7.77
C PRO A 237 15.02 -6.42 7.70
N GLY A 238 14.36 -6.47 8.85
CA GLY A 238 13.08 -7.15 9.01
C GLY A 238 13.12 -8.67 8.78
N THR A 239 14.30 -9.30 8.74
CA THR A 239 14.44 -10.76 8.64
C THR A 239 14.93 -11.36 9.96
N LEU A 240 14.24 -12.42 10.41
CA LEU A 240 14.62 -13.21 11.59
C LEU A 240 15.25 -14.52 11.14
N LEU A 241 16.33 -14.92 11.83
CA LEU A 241 16.94 -16.24 11.63
C LEU A 241 16.34 -17.25 12.60
N ALA A 242 15.68 -18.27 12.07
CA ALA A 242 15.14 -19.38 12.87
C ALA A 242 16.18 -20.49 13.17
N GLY A 243 17.47 -20.26 12.85
CA GLY A 243 18.56 -21.19 13.14
C GLY A 243 18.85 -22.22 12.04
N CYS A 244 19.81 -23.12 12.32
CA CYS A 244 20.26 -24.16 11.40
C CYS A 244 19.18 -25.24 11.21
N VAL A 245 19.07 -25.76 9.98
CA VAL A 245 18.19 -26.89 9.63
C VAL A 245 18.50 -28.09 10.53
N ILE A 246 17.67 -28.27 11.56
CA ILE A 246 17.34 -29.60 12.06
C ILE A 246 16.06 -29.95 11.31
N SER A 247 15.97 -31.19 10.84
CA SER A 247 14.99 -31.82 9.93
C SER A 247 13.51 -31.72 10.34
N ASP A 248 13.09 -30.59 10.85
CA ASP A 248 11.79 -30.31 11.44
C ASP A 248 10.92 -29.63 10.37
N PRO A 249 9.72 -30.17 10.06
CA PRO A 249 8.87 -29.64 9.01
C PRO A 249 8.07 -28.40 9.41
N VAL A 250 8.31 -27.79 10.58
CA VAL A 250 7.75 -26.47 10.89
C VAL A 250 7.90 -25.57 9.66
N THR A 251 6.87 -24.88 9.13
CA THR A 251 6.90 -24.25 7.79
C THR A 251 6.77 -22.73 7.78
N PHE A 252 6.74 -22.05 8.93
CA PHE A 252 6.49 -20.61 8.94
C PHE A 252 7.56 -19.81 8.18
N GLU A 253 7.07 -18.82 7.44
CA GLU A 253 7.80 -17.88 6.59
C GLU A 253 7.79 -16.46 7.19
N TYR A 254 6.88 -16.22 8.14
CA TYR A 254 6.63 -14.92 8.71
C TYR A 254 6.45 -15.00 10.22
N ARG A 255 6.82 -13.90 10.89
CA ARG A 255 6.54 -13.66 12.31
C ARG A 255 6.09 -12.23 12.53
N CYS A 256 5.07 -12.04 13.35
CA CYS A 256 4.55 -10.71 13.66
C CYS A 256 5.42 -10.06 14.73
N ASP A 257 5.85 -8.83 14.53
CA ASP A 257 6.61 -8.07 15.53
C ASP A 257 5.72 -7.67 16.73
N SER A 258 4.41 -7.47 16.51
CA SER A 258 3.49 -6.99 17.56
C SER A 258 2.91 -8.09 18.45
N CYS A 259 2.62 -9.28 17.89
CA CYS A 259 1.99 -10.37 18.65
C CYS A 259 2.76 -11.69 18.60
N GLU A 260 3.95 -11.69 17.98
CA GLU A 260 4.86 -12.83 17.85
C GLU A 260 4.28 -14.06 17.15
N TYR A 261 3.09 -13.95 16.55
CA TYR A 261 2.47 -15.05 15.83
C TYR A 261 3.32 -15.43 14.61
N GLU A 262 3.58 -16.72 14.45
CA GLU A 262 4.37 -17.30 13.35
C GLU A 262 3.42 -18.00 12.37
N TRP A 263 3.60 -17.76 11.07
CA TRP A 263 2.71 -18.33 10.05
C TRP A 263 3.42 -18.51 8.71
N THR A 264 2.81 -19.30 7.84
CA THR A 264 3.14 -19.37 6.41
C THR A 264 1.93 -18.95 5.60
N ASP A 265 2.18 -18.35 4.44
CA ASP A 265 1.10 -18.06 3.48
C ASP A 265 0.76 -19.28 2.64
N ASP A 266 1.52 -20.38 2.71
CA ASP A 266 1.18 -21.64 2.02
C ASP A 266 0.02 -22.36 2.72
N ASP A 267 -1.00 -22.67 1.94
CA ASP A 267 -2.19 -23.35 2.44
C ASP A 267 -1.89 -24.78 2.91
N ASP A 268 -0.91 -25.44 2.28
CA ASP A 268 -0.46 -26.80 2.59
C ASP A 268 0.36 -26.86 3.88
N GLY A 269 0.73 -25.69 4.43
CA GLY A 269 1.33 -25.56 5.75
C GLY A 269 0.38 -25.85 6.91
N TYR A 270 -0.91 -26.13 6.67
CA TYR A 270 -1.94 -26.28 7.70
C TYR A 270 -2.79 -27.53 7.52
N GLN A 271 -3.26 -28.09 8.65
CA GLN A 271 -4.13 -29.26 8.62
C GLN A 271 -5.53 -28.91 8.10
N PRO A 272 -6.12 -29.75 7.24
CA PRO A 272 -7.55 -29.71 6.96
C PRO A 272 -8.35 -29.88 8.26
N LEU A 273 -9.44 -29.12 8.39
CA LEU A 273 -10.39 -29.40 9.47
C LEU A 273 -11.13 -30.71 9.20
N PRO A 274 -11.56 -31.42 10.26
CA PRO A 274 -12.48 -32.54 10.13
C PRO A 274 -13.77 -32.15 9.38
N ALA A 275 -14.51 -33.11 8.84
CA ALA A 275 -15.78 -32.82 8.17
C ALA A 275 -16.84 -32.20 9.10
N GLU A 276 -16.74 -32.50 10.40
CA GLU A 276 -17.57 -31.94 11.47
C GLU A 276 -16.67 -31.39 12.56
N PHE A 277 -16.84 -30.12 12.89
CA PHE A 277 -16.14 -29.43 13.97
C PHE A 277 -17.10 -28.44 14.63
N ASP A 278 -16.81 -28.07 15.88
CA ASP A 278 -17.67 -27.19 16.65
C ASP A 278 -17.78 -25.80 16.01
N ASP A 279 -18.99 -25.23 16.06
CA ASP A 279 -19.18 -23.80 15.87
C ASP A 279 -18.30 -23.06 16.92
N ASP A 280 -17.56 -22.03 16.52
CA ASP A 280 -16.54 -21.31 17.30
C ASP A 280 -15.12 -21.90 17.36
N VAL A 281 -14.79 -22.92 16.55
CA VAL A 281 -13.38 -23.31 16.38
C VAL A 281 -12.54 -22.15 15.81
N VAL A 282 -11.31 -22.01 16.29
CA VAL A 282 -10.35 -21.04 15.75
C VAL A 282 -9.71 -21.64 14.50
N VAL A 283 -9.85 -20.94 13.38
CA VAL A 283 -9.38 -21.39 12.07
C VAL A 283 -8.55 -20.32 11.41
N ARG A 284 -7.77 -20.71 10.39
CA ARG A 284 -7.30 -19.78 9.37
C ARG A 284 -8.08 -19.96 8.08
N ALA A 285 -8.32 -18.86 7.38
CA ALA A 285 -8.98 -18.85 6.08
C ALA A 285 -8.55 -17.62 5.28
N ARG A 286 -8.86 -17.61 3.98
CA ARG A 286 -8.62 -16.45 3.10
C ARG A 286 -9.88 -15.63 2.93
N ILE A 287 -9.73 -14.30 2.92
CA ILE A 287 -10.82 -13.37 2.62
C ILE A 287 -11.35 -13.66 1.21
N ALA A 288 -12.67 -13.81 1.08
CA ALA A 288 -13.31 -14.11 -0.19
C ALA A 288 -13.22 -12.92 -1.16
N PRO A 289 -13.26 -13.17 -2.49
CA PRO A 289 -13.42 -12.11 -3.48
C PRO A 289 -14.64 -11.24 -3.20
N ILE A 290 -14.52 -9.94 -3.44
CA ILE A 290 -15.66 -9.02 -3.31
C ILE A 290 -16.61 -9.27 -4.49
N PRO A 291 -17.91 -9.52 -4.24
CA PRO A 291 -18.89 -9.67 -5.32
C PRO A 291 -18.98 -8.43 -6.20
N GLU A 292 -19.24 -8.63 -7.49
CA GLU A 292 -19.46 -7.52 -8.42
C GLU A 292 -20.58 -6.58 -7.93
N GLY A 293 -20.36 -5.28 -8.01
CA GLY A 293 -21.36 -4.26 -7.65
C GLY A 293 -21.37 -3.86 -6.17
N VAL A 294 -20.52 -4.47 -5.31
CA VAL A 294 -20.33 -4.00 -3.94
C VAL A 294 -19.11 -3.08 -3.88
N TYR A 295 -19.36 -1.80 -3.57
CA TYR A 295 -18.29 -0.87 -3.23
C TYR A 295 -17.82 -1.08 -1.79
N ARG A 296 -16.51 -1.27 -1.61
CA ARG A 296 -15.82 -1.05 -0.33
C ARG A 296 -14.62 -0.13 -0.60
N PRO A 297 -14.33 0.83 0.29
CA PRO A 297 -13.04 1.52 0.26
C PRO A 297 -11.92 0.48 0.28
N TYR A 298 -10.94 0.63 -0.60
CA TYR A 298 -9.77 -0.25 -0.59
C TYR A 298 -9.09 -0.15 0.78
N SER A 299 -8.98 -1.28 1.47
CA SER A 299 -8.17 -1.37 2.68
C SER A 299 -7.39 -2.67 2.64
N ARG A 300 -6.10 -2.59 2.95
CA ARG A 300 -5.23 -3.77 3.00
C ARG A 300 -5.71 -4.82 4.00
N THR A 301 -6.44 -4.41 5.04
CA THR A 301 -7.05 -5.33 6.02
C THR A 301 -8.18 -6.17 5.45
N GLY A 302 -8.85 -5.69 4.40
CA GLY A 302 -9.97 -6.37 3.73
C GLY A 302 -9.64 -6.88 2.33
N GLU A 303 -8.36 -6.97 1.98
CA GLU A 303 -7.90 -7.42 0.67
C GLU A 303 -8.30 -8.87 0.40
N PRO A 304 -8.96 -9.18 -0.73
CA PRO A 304 -9.26 -10.55 -1.12
C PRO A 304 -8.02 -11.44 -1.17
N GLY A 305 -8.15 -12.70 -0.74
CA GLY A 305 -7.06 -13.67 -0.71
C GLY A 305 -6.15 -13.57 0.53
N ARG A 306 -6.21 -12.46 1.29
CA ARG A 306 -5.46 -12.30 2.54
C ARG A 306 -5.85 -13.36 3.56
N VAL A 307 -4.85 -13.93 4.24
CA VAL A 307 -5.05 -14.88 5.35
C VAL A 307 -5.51 -14.13 6.61
N VAL A 308 -6.51 -14.69 7.27
CA VAL A 308 -7.06 -14.21 8.55
C VAL A 308 -7.28 -15.38 9.51
N ILE A 309 -7.13 -15.11 10.81
CA ILE A 309 -7.36 -16.08 11.89
C ILE A 309 -8.47 -15.58 12.79
N GLY A 310 -9.38 -16.48 13.14
CA GLY A 310 -10.52 -16.12 13.95
C GLY A 310 -11.44 -17.27 14.26
N ARG A 311 -12.51 -16.96 14.99
CA ARG A 311 -13.57 -17.92 15.29
C ARG A 311 -14.45 -18.08 14.08
N TYR A 312 -14.58 -19.32 13.62
CA TYR A 312 -15.38 -19.65 12.47
C TYR A 312 -16.84 -19.80 12.85
N ALA A 313 -17.69 -19.08 12.12
CA ALA A 313 -19.13 -19.19 12.24
C ALA A 313 -19.70 -19.64 10.89
N ARG A 314 -20.13 -20.91 10.83
CA ARG A 314 -20.79 -21.44 9.65
C ARG A 314 -22.19 -20.84 9.55
N ARG A 315 -22.34 -19.72 8.84
CA ARG A 315 -23.69 -19.24 8.53
C ARG A 315 -24.38 -20.23 7.59
N GLY A 316 -25.47 -20.84 8.06
CA GLY A 316 -26.58 -21.18 7.18
C GLY A 316 -27.15 -19.88 6.56
N PRO A 317 -28.03 -19.95 5.54
CA PRO A 317 -28.50 -18.76 4.82
C PRO A 317 -29.24 -17.81 5.77
N GLY A 318 -28.52 -16.82 6.30
CA GLY A 318 -29.03 -15.79 7.20
C GLY A 318 -29.63 -14.61 6.43
N PRO A 319 -30.38 -13.71 7.09
CA PRO A 319 -31.12 -12.61 6.44
C PRO A 319 -30.24 -11.59 5.70
N HIS A 320 -28.91 -11.61 5.90
CA HIS A 320 -27.97 -10.79 5.14
C HIS A 320 -27.51 -11.44 3.83
N ALA A 321 -27.62 -12.77 3.66
CA ALA A 321 -27.19 -13.47 2.44
C ALA A 321 -27.90 -12.94 1.18
N ALA A 322 -29.14 -12.44 1.33
CA ALA A 322 -29.91 -11.82 0.25
C ALA A 322 -29.29 -10.53 -0.31
N ALA A 323 -28.37 -9.87 0.41
CA ALA A 323 -27.71 -8.65 -0.04
C ALA A 323 -26.41 -8.92 -0.85
N TRP A 324 -25.92 -10.17 -0.89
CA TRP A 324 -24.57 -10.49 -1.38
C TRP A 324 -24.54 -11.61 -2.46
N GLY A 325 -25.71 -12.06 -2.93
CA GLY A 325 -25.85 -13.03 -4.03
C GLY A 325 -25.87 -14.50 -3.60
N ASP A 326 -25.89 -15.42 -4.59
CA ASP A 326 -26.05 -16.87 -4.41
C ASP A 326 -24.79 -17.61 -3.93
N ALA A 327 -23.68 -16.90 -3.73
CA ALA A 327 -22.42 -17.50 -3.30
C ALA A 327 -22.41 -17.81 -1.79
N ILE A 328 -22.10 -19.07 -1.44
CA ILE A 328 -21.97 -19.53 -0.06
C ILE A 328 -20.68 -18.96 0.52
N HIS A 329 -20.79 -17.86 1.28
CA HIS A 329 -19.69 -17.31 2.06
C HIS A 329 -19.82 -17.72 3.52
N HIS A 330 -18.69 -17.97 4.18
CA HIS A 330 -18.65 -18.19 5.61
C HIS A 330 -18.15 -16.94 6.34
N GLU A 331 -18.58 -16.78 7.58
CA GLU A 331 -18.16 -15.67 8.42
C GLU A 331 -17.07 -16.13 9.38
N LEU A 332 -16.07 -15.26 9.54
CA LEU A 332 -15.00 -15.45 10.49
C LEU A 332 -14.87 -14.18 11.33
N VAL A 333 -14.98 -14.33 12.64
CA VAL A 333 -14.72 -13.25 13.59
C VAL A 333 -13.23 -13.26 13.89
N GLY A 334 -12.50 -12.36 13.24
CA GLY A 334 -11.06 -12.22 13.34
C GLY A 334 -10.61 -11.96 14.77
N GLN A 335 -9.40 -12.41 15.10
CA GLN A 335 -8.80 -12.11 16.40
C GLN A 335 -8.42 -10.62 16.55
N ASP A 336 -8.42 -9.87 15.45
CA ASP A 336 -8.33 -8.40 15.43
C ASP A 336 -9.69 -7.70 15.65
N GLY A 337 -10.75 -8.47 15.96
CA GLY A 337 -12.10 -7.98 16.25
C GLY A 337 -12.95 -7.67 15.01
N ARG A 338 -12.43 -7.89 13.80
CA ARG A 338 -13.16 -7.64 12.54
C ARG A 338 -13.97 -8.87 12.11
N ILE A 339 -15.01 -8.64 11.30
CA ILE A 339 -15.78 -9.72 10.67
C ILE A 339 -15.35 -9.83 9.22
N TYR A 340 -14.94 -11.03 8.84
CA TYR A 340 -14.48 -11.38 7.49
C TYR A 340 -15.47 -12.32 6.81
N LEU A 341 -15.70 -12.10 5.52
CA LEU A 341 -16.24 -13.10 4.63
C LEU A 341 -15.06 -13.90 4.07
N VAL A 342 -15.09 -15.22 4.26
CA VAL A 342 -13.98 -16.09 3.90
C VAL A 342 -14.40 -17.15 2.91
N ASP A 343 -13.45 -17.58 2.09
CA ASP A 343 -13.66 -18.62 1.08
C ASP A 343 -13.68 -20.01 1.74
N PRO A 344 -14.81 -20.74 1.76
CA PRO A 344 -14.95 -22.02 2.46
C PRO A 344 -13.86 -23.07 2.16
N PRO A 345 -13.39 -23.26 0.92
CA PRO A 345 -12.32 -24.23 0.59
C PRO A 345 -10.96 -23.90 1.22
N THR A 346 -10.76 -22.68 1.71
CA THR A 346 -9.50 -22.22 2.33
C THR A 346 -9.49 -22.35 3.85
N VAL A 347 -10.57 -22.87 4.45
CA VAL A 347 -10.66 -23.03 5.91
C VAL A 347 -9.77 -24.20 6.37
N ARG A 348 -8.84 -23.94 7.28
CA ARG A 348 -7.88 -24.91 7.85
C ARG A 348 -7.65 -24.68 9.35
N SER A 349 -6.92 -25.57 10.01
CA SER A 349 -6.42 -25.34 11.38
C SER A 349 -5.73 -23.99 11.47
N ALA A 350 -5.88 -23.27 12.59
CA ALA A 350 -5.20 -22.00 12.76
C ALA A 350 -3.68 -22.16 12.90
N GLU A 351 -3.24 -23.20 13.59
CA GLU A 351 -1.81 -23.49 13.79
C GLU A 351 -1.23 -24.18 12.54
N PRO A 352 -0.04 -23.74 12.07
CA PRO A 352 0.68 -24.45 11.02
C PRO A 352 1.20 -25.80 11.54
N HIS A 353 1.60 -26.67 10.62
CA HIS A 353 2.22 -27.94 10.93
C HIS A 353 3.45 -27.78 11.83
N THR A 354 3.53 -28.59 12.88
CA THR A 354 4.74 -28.86 13.68
C THR A 354 5.23 -30.30 13.42
N TRP A 355 6.48 -30.63 13.76
CA TRP A 355 6.99 -32.02 13.65
C TRP A 355 6.07 -33.08 14.28
N GLU A 356 5.44 -32.76 15.41
CA GLU A 356 4.54 -33.66 16.14
C GLU A 356 3.28 -34.00 15.33
N THR A 357 2.85 -33.07 14.48
CA THR A 357 1.58 -33.15 13.74
C THR A 357 1.73 -33.69 12.31
N GLN A 358 2.95 -33.81 11.81
CA GLN A 358 3.26 -34.35 10.48
C GLN A 358 3.72 -35.82 10.47
N GLN A 359 3.97 -36.43 11.64
CA GLN A 359 4.27 -37.86 11.64
C GLN A 359 3.08 -38.63 11.02
N PRO A 360 3.30 -39.47 10.00
CA PRO A 360 2.32 -40.51 9.71
C PRO A 360 2.16 -41.31 11.01
N SER A 361 0.93 -41.53 11.44
CA SER A 361 0.68 -42.49 12.51
C SER A 361 1.41 -43.77 12.14
N ASP A 362 2.38 -44.19 12.98
CA ASP A 362 3.00 -45.51 12.91
C ASP A 362 1.94 -46.56 13.29
N ASP A 363 0.94 -46.70 12.42
CA ASP A 363 0.00 -47.80 12.39
C ASP A 363 0.30 -48.59 11.11
N ARG A 364 1.39 -49.39 11.18
CA ARG A 364 1.48 -50.72 10.57
C ARG A 364 2.65 -51.54 11.07
#